data_AF-A0A2V9NIA1-F1
#
_entry.id   AF-A0A2V9NIA1-F1
#
_cell.length_a   1.000
_cell.length_b   1.000
_cell.length_c   1.000
_cell.angle_alpha   90.00
_cell.angle_beta   90.00
_cell.angle_gamma   90.00
#
_symmetry.space_group_name_H-M   'P 1'
#
loop_
_entity.id
_entity.type
_entity.pdbx_description
1 polymer ?
#
loop_
_entity_poly.entity_id
_entity_poly.type
_entity_poly.pdbx_seq_one_letter_code
_entity_poly.pdbx_strand_id
1 'polypeptide(L)'
;MKNNLIARTTLVVVGLALSLIVAAPAHATQCSLANVAGSYGYTASGFVAIAPGSFIPAAAAGRITFDGTGHVSGTQTRVVGGASLDETYSGTYTVNSNCTGSFTVLV
;
A
#
# COMPACT_ATOMS: atom_id res chain seq x y z
N MET A 1 -10.13 -20.03 -59.63
CA MET A 1 -11.22 -19.82 -58.63
C MET A 1 -10.97 -20.58 -57.31
N LYS A 2 -10.52 -21.84 -57.34
CA LYS A 2 -10.30 -22.70 -56.13
C LYS A 2 -9.19 -22.18 -55.19
N ASN A 3 -8.10 -21.63 -55.73
CA ASN A 3 -6.96 -21.13 -54.94
C ASN A 3 -7.31 -19.86 -54.12
N ASN A 4 -8.26 -19.07 -54.60
CA ASN A 4 -8.71 -17.84 -53.96
C ASN A 4 -9.63 -18.13 -52.76
N LEU A 5 -10.29 -19.30 -52.76
CA LEU A 5 -11.12 -19.76 -51.65
C LEU A 5 -10.26 -20.22 -50.47
N ILE A 6 -9.16 -20.94 -50.76
CA ILE A 6 -8.21 -21.45 -49.76
C ILE A 6 -7.44 -20.30 -49.10
N ALA A 7 -7.04 -19.28 -49.87
CA ALA A 7 -6.37 -18.10 -49.34
C ALA A 7 -7.26 -17.24 -48.43
N ARG A 8 -8.58 -17.25 -48.66
CA ARG A 8 -9.56 -16.52 -47.82
C ARG A 8 -9.85 -17.26 -46.53
N THR A 9 -9.96 -18.59 -46.57
CA THR A 9 -10.13 -19.39 -45.35
C THR A 9 -8.89 -19.35 -44.47
N THR A 10 -7.68 -19.38 -45.04
CA THR A 10 -6.45 -19.22 -44.25
C THR A 10 -6.36 -17.83 -43.61
N LEU A 11 -6.71 -16.75 -44.32
CA LEU A 11 -6.73 -15.40 -43.74
C LEU A 11 -7.72 -15.27 -42.56
N VAL A 12 -8.91 -15.85 -42.70
CA VAL A 12 -9.95 -15.82 -41.65
C VAL A 12 -9.52 -16.62 -40.42
N VAL A 13 -8.91 -17.80 -40.62
CA VAL A 13 -8.42 -18.64 -39.51
C VAL A 13 -7.25 -17.97 -38.77
N VAL A 14 -6.32 -17.34 -39.49
CA VAL A 14 -5.21 -16.59 -38.87
C VAL A 14 -5.73 -15.35 -38.12
N GLY A 15 -6.71 -14.64 -38.68
CA GLY A 15 -7.35 -13.51 -38.02
C GLY A 15 -8.07 -13.91 -36.72
N LEU A 16 -8.81 -15.02 -36.74
CA LEU A 16 -9.52 -15.55 -35.57
C LEU A 16 -8.55 -16.05 -34.47
N ALA A 17 -7.44 -16.67 -34.88
CA ALA A 17 -6.39 -17.09 -33.97
C ALA A 17 -5.68 -15.91 -33.30
N LEU A 18 -5.46 -14.80 -34.01
CA LEU A 18 -4.87 -13.57 -33.45
C LEU A 18 -5.78 -12.87 -32.44
N SER A 19 -7.11 -12.92 -32.62
CA SER A 19 -8.07 -12.30 -31.70
C SER A 19 -8.17 -12.98 -30.32
N LEU A 20 -7.68 -14.22 -30.18
CA LEU A 20 -7.68 -14.95 -28.90
C LEU A 20 -6.48 -14.62 -28.00
N ILE A 21 -5.50 -13.86 -28.51
CA ILE A 21 -4.21 -13.59 -27.81
C ILE A 21 -4.25 -12.24 -27.07
N VAL A 22 -5.22 -11.36 -27.35
CA VAL A 22 -5.29 -9.99 -26.79
C VAL A 22 -6.37 -9.89 -25.71
N ALA A 23 -6.23 -10.69 -24.67
CA ALA A 23 -6.90 -10.45 -23.40
C ALA A 23 -5.98 -10.91 -22.27
N ALA A 24 -4.84 -10.23 -22.11
CA ALA A 24 -4.11 -10.34 -20.85
C ALA A 24 -5.07 -9.85 -19.75
N PRO A 25 -5.37 -10.64 -18.70
CA PRO A 25 -6.15 -10.13 -17.59
C PRO A 25 -5.39 -8.91 -17.06
N ALA A 26 -6.05 -7.77 -16.99
CA ALA A 26 -5.55 -6.66 -16.18
C ALA A 26 -5.46 -7.21 -14.76
N HIS A 27 -4.27 -7.64 -14.34
CA HIS A 27 -4.04 -8.01 -12.95
C HIS A 27 -4.27 -6.74 -12.15
N ALA A 28 -5.47 -6.59 -11.58
CA ALA A 28 -5.69 -5.62 -10.53
C ALA A 28 -4.70 -6.01 -9.43
N THR A 29 -3.67 -5.19 -9.22
CA THR A 29 -2.68 -5.42 -8.16
C THR A 29 -3.42 -5.60 -6.84
N GLN A 30 -3.44 -6.82 -6.33
CA GLN A 30 -3.97 -7.12 -5.01
C GLN A 30 -2.83 -6.92 -4.01
N CYS A 31 -3.03 -5.99 -3.07
CA CYS A 31 -2.10 -5.80 -1.98
C CYS A 31 -2.28 -6.87 -0.89
N SER A 32 -1.19 -7.18 -0.22
CA SER A 32 -1.08 -8.10 0.91
C SER A 32 -0.08 -7.56 1.92
N LEU A 33 0.02 -8.21 3.09
CA LEU A 33 1.00 -7.85 4.11
C LEU A 33 2.44 -7.86 3.57
N ALA A 34 2.76 -8.80 2.67
CA ALA A 34 4.09 -8.90 2.05
C ALA A 34 4.41 -7.73 1.13
N ASN A 35 3.40 -7.11 0.50
CA ASN A 35 3.60 -5.98 -0.41
C ASN A 35 4.05 -4.70 0.32
N VAL A 36 3.74 -4.56 1.61
CA VAL A 36 4.07 -3.38 2.43
C VAL A 36 5.17 -3.67 3.46
N ALA A 37 5.72 -4.88 3.46
CA ALA A 37 6.77 -5.27 4.39
C ALA A 37 8.02 -4.41 4.17
N GLY A 38 8.60 -3.93 5.26
CA GLY A 38 9.79 -3.07 5.20
C GLY A 38 9.81 -2.03 6.29
N SER A 39 10.88 -1.24 6.28
CA SER A 39 11.06 -0.12 7.21
C SER A 39 11.06 1.21 6.49
N TYR A 40 10.32 2.17 7.03
CA TYR A 40 10.05 3.46 6.41
C TYR A 40 10.35 4.58 7.40
N GLY A 41 10.98 5.65 6.92
CA GLY A 41 11.04 6.92 7.66
C GLY A 41 9.73 7.68 7.50
N TYR A 42 9.30 8.36 8.55
CA TYR A 42 8.13 9.24 8.49
C TYR A 42 8.32 10.52 9.29
N THR A 43 7.53 11.51 8.94
CA THR A 43 7.33 12.74 9.71
C THR A 43 5.84 12.98 9.89
N ALA A 44 5.45 13.47 11.06
CA ALA A 44 4.10 13.90 11.35
C ALA A 44 4.12 15.30 11.97
N SER A 45 3.09 16.10 11.69
CA SER A 45 2.91 17.43 12.26
C SER A 45 1.42 17.72 12.40
N GLY A 46 1.02 18.35 13.49
CA GLY A 46 -0.38 18.68 13.75
C GLY A 46 -0.59 19.20 15.16
N PHE A 47 -1.75 18.86 15.73
CA PHE A 47 -2.15 19.28 17.06
C PHE A 47 -2.66 18.09 17.87
N VAL A 48 -2.44 18.12 19.18
CA VAL A 48 -2.91 17.10 20.12
C VAL A 48 -3.89 17.77 21.08
N ALA A 49 -5.05 17.14 21.29
CA ALA A 49 -6.02 17.60 22.26
C ALA A 49 -5.50 17.31 23.68
N ILE A 50 -5.53 18.32 24.55
CA ILE A 50 -5.17 18.19 25.97
C ILE A 50 -6.37 18.39 26.91
N ALA A 51 -7.44 19.01 26.39
CA ALA A 51 -8.73 19.17 27.04
C ALA A 51 -9.81 19.44 25.96
N PRO A 52 -11.11 19.36 26.26
CA PRO A 52 -12.15 19.72 25.30
C PRO A 52 -11.94 21.13 24.74
N GLY A 53 -11.79 21.24 23.41
CA GLY A 53 -11.53 22.51 22.73
C GLY A 53 -10.12 23.09 22.89
N SER A 54 -9.20 22.39 23.58
CA SER A 54 -7.82 22.83 23.79
C SER A 54 -6.82 21.92 23.09
N PHE A 55 -6.00 22.50 22.24
CA PHE A 55 -5.06 21.82 21.37
C PHE A 55 -3.69 22.46 21.45
N ILE A 56 -2.63 21.66 21.48
CA ILE A 56 -1.24 22.15 21.43
C ILE A 56 -0.50 21.56 20.24
N PRO A 57 0.44 22.31 19.62
CA PRO A 57 1.21 21.82 18.48
C PRO A 57 2.01 20.57 18.83
N ALA A 58 2.06 19.64 17.89
CA ALA A 58 2.89 18.46 17.97
C ALA A 58 3.56 18.15 16.63
N ALA A 59 4.77 17.60 16.71
CA ALA A 59 5.49 17.07 15.56
C ALA A 59 6.21 15.78 15.97
N ALA A 60 6.45 14.89 15.02
CA ALA A 60 7.24 13.68 15.26
C ALA A 60 8.04 13.31 14.00
N ALA A 61 9.18 12.65 14.20
CA ALA A 61 9.92 11.99 13.15
C ALA A 61 10.39 10.63 13.66
N GLY A 62 10.28 9.59 12.83
CA GLY A 62 10.58 8.24 13.27
C GLY A 62 10.80 7.25 12.15
N ARG A 63 11.01 6.00 12.55
CA ARG A 63 11.14 4.83 11.68
C ARG A 63 10.11 3.80 12.11
N ILE A 64 9.26 3.39 11.17
CA ILE A 64 8.23 2.37 11.34
C ILE A 64 8.61 1.13 10.52
N THR A 65 8.34 -0.06 11.04
CA THR A 65 8.63 -1.35 10.39
C THR A 65 7.39 -2.21 10.37
N PHE A 66 7.01 -2.67 9.18
CA PHE A 66 5.97 -3.66 8.92
C PHE A 66 6.63 -4.99 8.63
N ASP A 67 6.32 -6.01 9.43
CA ASP A 67 7.02 -7.31 9.40
C ASP A 67 6.62 -8.24 8.24
N GLY A 68 5.57 -7.91 7.50
CA GLY A 68 5.01 -8.76 6.44
C GLY A 68 4.08 -9.86 6.95
N THR A 69 3.87 -9.97 8.26
CA THR A 69 3.02 -10.98 8.92
C THR A 69 1.92 -10.40 9.82
N GLY A 70 1.82 -9.07 9.91
CA GLY A 70 0.74 -8.35 10.58
C GLY A 70 1.15 -7.61 11.85
N HIS A 71 2.44 -7.56 12.18
CA HIS A 71 2.98 -6.79 13.29
C HIS A 71 3.75 -5.56 12.83
N VAL A 72 3.55 -4.48 13.57
CA VAL A 72 4.24 -3.21 13.34
C VAL A 72 5.03 -2.83 14.57
N SER A 73 6.23 -2.29 14.36
CA SER A 73 7.06 -1.70 15.42
C SER A 73 7.72 -0.42 14.94
N GLY A 74 8.11 0.45 15.86
CA GLY A 74 8.79 1.67 15.47
C GLY A 74 9.37 2.45 16.63
N THR A 75 10.16 3.45 16.27
CA THR A 75 10.77 4.41 17.19
C THR A 75 10.58 5.81 16.63
N GLN A 76 10.29 6.79 17.48
CA GLN A 76 10.17 8.19 17.06
C GLN A 76 10.69 9.15 18.12
N THR A 77 11.13 10.32 17.67
CA THR A 77 11.23 11.51 18.52
C THR A 77 9.97 12.34 18.28
N ARG A 78 9.24 12.62 19.36
CA ARG A 78 8.00 13.40 19.33
C ARG A 78 8.14 14.65 20.19
N VAL A 79 7.72 15.79 19.63
CA VAL A 79 7.70 17.09 20.31
C VAL A 79 6.26 17.54 20.49
N VAL A 80 5.85 17.87 21.71
CA VAL A 80 4.51 18.35 22.04
C VAL A 80 4.63 19.61 22.89
N GLY A 81 4.07 20.72 22.41
CA GLY A 81 4.16 22.01 23.12
C GLY A 81 5.60 22.48 23.38
N GLY A 82 6.57 22.02 22.58
CA GLY A 82 8.00 22.31 22.75
C GLY A 82 8.78 21.30 23.60
N ALA A 83 8.13 20.35 24.26
CA ALA A 83 8.79 19.29 25.01
C ALA A 83 9.01 18.04 24.13
N SER A 84 10.23 17.49 24.11
CA SER A 84 10.60 16.31 23.32
C SER A 84 10.64 15.04 24.14
N LEU A 85 10.19 13.92 23.56
CA LEU A 85 10.30 12.57 24.11
C LEU A 85 10.65 11.58 22.99
N ASP A 86 11.54 10.63 23.28
CA ASP A 86 11.77 9.47 22.42
C ASP A 86 10.84 8.32 22.83
N GLU A 87 10.12 7.78 21.86
CA GLU A 87 9.10 6.76 22.05
C GLU A 87 9.44 5.52 21.22
N THR A 88 9.25 4.34 21.82
CA THR A 88 9.22 3.07 21.09
C THR A 88 7.79 2.55 21.15
N TYR A 89 7.26 2.09 20.03
CA TYR A 89 5.88 1.61 19.97
C TYR A 89 5.79 0.32 19.17
N SER A 90 4.73 -0.45 19.43
CA SER A 90 4.42 -1.67 18.68
C SER A 90 2.92 -1.90 18.59
N GLY A 91 2.51 -2.79 17.69
CA GLY A 91 1.13 -3.22 17.56
C GLY A 91 0.90 -4.04 16.31
N THR A 92 -0.30 -3.92 15.73
CA THR A 92 -0.72 -4.75 14.59
C THR A 92 -1.21 -3.89 13.43
N TYR A 93 -1.20 -4.48 12.23
CA TYR A 93 -1.69 -3.83 11.02
C TYR A 93 -2.40 -4.81 10.09
N THR A 94 -3.28 -4.25 9.25
CA THR A 94 -4.01 -4.97 8.21
C THR A 94 -3.80 -4.32 6.86
N VAL A 95 -3.87 -5.13 5.80
CA VAL A 95 -3.84 -4.68 4.40
C VAL A 95 -4.99 -5.32 3.66
N ASN A 96 -5.83 -4.49 3.08
CA ASN A 96 -6.93 -4.90 2.22
C ASN A 96 -6.42 -5.10 0.79
N SER A 97 -7.10 -5.95 0.02
CA SER A 97 -6.75 -6.24 -1.37
C SER A 97 -6.77 -5.01 -2.29
N ASN A 98 -7.52 -3.97 -1.91
CA ASN A 98 -7.57 -2.67 -2.60
C ASN A 98 -6.43 -1.71 -2.20
N CYS A 99 -5.38 -2.20 -1.55
CA CYS A 99 -4.20 -1.43 -1.11
C CYS A 99 -4.49 -0.34 -0.06
N THR A 100 -5.64 -0.41 0.60
CA THR A 100 -5.87 0.33 1.85
C THR A 100 -5.42 -0.51 3.04
N GLY A 101 -5.12 0.13 4.16
CA GLY A 101 -4.71 -0.58 5.38
C GLY A 101 -4.88 0.30 6.60
N SER A 102 -4.81 -0.33 7.76
CA SER A 102 -4.88 0.33 9.06
C SER A 102 -3.84 -0.29 9.98
N PHE A 103 -3.33 0.48 10.91
CA PHE A 103 -2.49 -0.01 11.99
C PHE A 103 -2.92 0.61 13.31
N THR A 104 -2.65 -0.09 14.41
CA THR A 104 -2.87 0.41 15.76
C THR A 104 -1.60 0.14 16.55
N VAL A 105 -1.13 1.16 17.26
CA VAL A 105 0.13 1.11 18.00
C VAL A 105 -0.06 1.64 19.41
N LEU A 106 0.75 1.12 20.32
CA LEU A 106 0.85 1.57 21.70
C LEU A 106 2.33 1.86 22.02
N VAL A 107 2.57 2.95 22.74
CA VAL A 107 3.85 3.30 23.37
C VAL A 107 4.01 2.61 24.72
#